data_AF-A0A2A6P304-F1
#
_entry.id   AF-A0A2A6P304-F1
#
_cell.length_a   1.000
_cell.length_b   1.000
_cell.length_c   1.000
_cell.angle_alpha   90.00
_cell.angle_beta   90.00
_cell.angle_gamma   90.00
#
_symmetry.space_group_name_H-M   'P 1'
#
loop_
_entity.id
_entity.type
_entity.pdbx_description
1 polymer ?
#
loop_
_entity_poly.entity_id
_entity_poly.type
_entity_poly.pdbx_seq_one_letter_code
_entity_poly.pdbx_strand_id
1 'polypeptide(L)'
;MHAYYGDILSRIDEDPRWFDEHAVPRYCEFEPNQVVGISVEEVALAEIACQSCRRHFRVAFSGVNVKSLETPQERQARVADQLNFRPIADAIRARTLHYGDPPAVNCCLAGSTMNSVPIRVIEYWARGDRQYLDGGRITDMRFFEWARDEALEIEITPDRA
;
A
#
# COMPACT_ATOMS: atom_id res chain seq x y z
N MET A 1 11.77 7.14 8.42
CA MET A 1 12.27 8.17 7.49
C MET A 1 12.63 7.51 6.17
N HIS A 2 12.10 8.05 5.07
CA HIS A 2 12.41 7.60 3.72
C HIS A 2 13.65 8.30 3.14
N ALA A 3 14.25 7.71 2.11
CA ALA A 3 15.34 8.33 1.37
C ALA A 3 14.86 9.58 0.62
N TYR A 4 15.70 10.62 0.60
CA TYR A 4 15.44 11.83 -0.19
C TYR A 4 15.99 11.66 -1.61
N TYR A 5 15.11 11.48 -2.59
CA TYR A 5 15.45 11.28 -4.02
C TYR A 5 15.62 12.60 -4.77
N GLY A 6 16.33 13.58 -4.18
CA GLY A 6 16.49 14.92 -4.77
C GLY A 6 17.20 14.94 -6.13
N ASP A 7 18.05 13.95 -6.39
CA ASP A 7 18.73 13.74 -7.67
C ASP A 7 17.77 13.36 -8.82
N ILE A 8 16.66 12.70 -8.50
CA ILE A 8 15.58 12.37 -9.44
C ILE A 8 14.59 13.53 -9.52
N LEU A 9 14.14 14.06 -8.37
CA LEU A 9 13.14 15.13 -8.28
C LEU A 9 13.61 16.43 -8.97
N SER A 10 14.92 16.69 -9.01
CA SER A 10 15.47 17.89 -9.67
C SER A 10 15.58 17.78 -11.19
N ARG A 11 15.30 16.60 -11.77
CA ARG A 11 15.46 16.33 -13.22
C ARG A 11 14.16 16.31 -14.00
N ILE A 12 13.02 16.30 -13.30
CA ILE A 12 11.69 16.19 -13.88
C ILE A 12 10.87 17.34 -13.31
N ASP A 13 10.32 18.18 -14.18
CA ASP A 13 9.63 19.41 -13.77
C ASP A 13 8.25 19.11 -13.17
N GLU A 14 7.62 18.02 -13.58
CA GLU A 14 6.35 17.57 -13.03
C GLU A 14 6.50 16.98 -11.64
N ASP A 15 5.51 17.21 -10.77
CA ASP A 15 5.44 16.50 -9.49
C ASP A 15 5.20 14.99 -9.71
N PRO A 16 5.78 14.10 -8.87
CA PRO A 16 5.47 12.68 -8.90
C PRO A 16 3.97 12.44 -8.74
N ARG A 17 3.42 11.56 -9.57
CA ARG A 17 2.00 11.18 -9.53
C ARG A 17 1.68 10.30 -8.34
N TRP A 18 2.63 9.47 -7.94
CA TRP A 18 2.54 8.61 -6.76
C TRP A 18 3.94 8.18 -6.30
N PHE A 19 4.02 7.54 -5.14
CA PHE A 19 5.25 6.99 -4.56
C PHE A 19 5.05 5.52 -4.19
N ASP A 20 6.07 4.69 -4.35
CA ASP A 20 6.00 3.29 -3.90
C ASP A 20 6.17 3.15 -2.37
N GLU A 21 6.11 1.93 -1.84
CA GLU A 21 6.27 1.60 -0.42
C GLU A 21 7.62 2.03 0.21
N HIS A 22 8.59 2.41 -0.62
CA HIS A 22 9.89 2.94 -0.22
C HIS A 22 10.03 4.45 -0.47
N ALA A 23 8.93 5.11 -0.82
CA ALA A 23 8.84 6.50 -1.23
C ALA A 23 9.65 6.86 -2.50
N VAL A 24 9.88 5.89 -3.39
CA VAL A 24 10.48 6.19 -4.69
C VAL A 24 9.43 6.88 -5.57
N PRO A 25 9.72 8.07 -6.13
CA PRO A 25 8.77 8.79 -6.96
C PRO A 25 8.45 8.04 -8.26
N ARG A 26 7.19 8.14 -8.70
CA ARG A 26 6.69 7.60 -9.96
C ARG A 26 5.93 8.68 -10.74
N TYR A 27 6.22 8.76 -12.04
CA TYR A 27 5.69 9.81 -12.92
C TYR A 27 4.69 9.27 -13.96
N CYS A 28 4.40 7.97 -13.92
CA CYS A 28 3.38 7.30 -14.72
C CYS A 28 2.05 7.19 -13.95
N GLU A 29 0.98 6.81 -14.66
CA GLU A 29 -0.25 6.34 -13.99
C GLU A 29 0.05 5.10 -13.13
N PHE A 30 -0.76 4.90 -12.10
CA PHE A 30 -0.61 3.73 -11.25
C PHE A 30 -1.08 2.48 -12.00
N GLU A 31 -0.26 1.43 -11.91
CA GLU A 31 -0.62 0.09 -12.36
C GLU A 31 -0.08 -0.91 -11.33
N PRO A 32 -0.81 -2.01 -11.05
CA PRO A 32 -0.41 -2.96 -10.03
C PRO A 32 0.92 -3.67 -10.32
N ASN A 33 1.37 -3.69 -11.59
CA ASN A 33 2.67 -4.24 -11.98
C ASN A 33 3.85 -3.28 -11.75
N GLN A 34 3.61 -2.04 -11.33
CA GLN A 34 4.65 -1.02 -11.13
C GLN A 34 5.12 -0.88 -9.67
N VAL A 35 4.53 -1.66 -8.74
CA VAL A 35 5.00 -1.75 -7.36
C VAL A 35 6.32 -2.53 -7.28
N VAL A 36 7.05 -2.42 -6.17
CA VAL A 36 8.41 -3.03 -6.06
C VAL A 36 8.34 -4.56 -6.00
N GLY A 37 7.31 -5.11 -5.36
CA GLY A 37 7.14 -6.54 -5.17
C GLY A 37 6.61 -7.28 -6.40
N ILE A 38 7.44 -8.08 -7.08
CA ILE A 38 7.03 -8.84 -8.29
C ILE A 38 6.14 -10.05 -8.00
N SER A 39 6.21 -10.58 -6.78
CA SER A 39 5.48 -11.78 -6.36
C SER A 39 4.32 -11.47 -5.41
N VAL A 40 3.91 -10.20 -5.32
CA VAL A 40 2.81 -9.80 -4.44
C VAL A 40 1.47 -10.18 -5.05
N GLU A 41 0.51 -10.48 -4.21
CA GLU A 41 -0.84 -10.90 -4.60
C GLU A 41 -1.89 -9.82 -4.31
N GLU A 42 -1.51 -8.77 -3.59
CA GLU A 42 -2.32 -7.59 -3.32
C GLU A 42 -1.50 -6.33 -3.50
N VAL A 43 -2.14 -5.29 -4.02
CA VAL A 43 -1.62 -3.93 -3.97
C VAL A 43 -2.74 -2.94 -3.75
N ALA A 44 -2.41 -1.79 -3.16
CA ALA A 44 -3.32 -0.67 -3.07
C ALA A 44 -2.61 0.64 -3.40
N LEU A 45 -3.30 1.56 -4.06
CA LEU A 45 -2.94 2.96 -4.12
C LEU A 45 -3.82 3.70 -3.11
N ALA A 46 -3.22 4.44 -2.18
CA ALA A 46 -3.95 5.22 -1.19
C ALA A 46 -3.52 6.67 -1.19
N GLU A 47 -4.41 7.53 -0.71
CA GLU A 47 -4.12 8.92 -0.40
C GLU A 47 -3.76 9.05 1.08
N ILE A 48 -2.65 9.72 1.36
CA ILE A 48 -2.19 10.04 2.72
C ILE A 48 -1.96 11.54 2.83
N ALA A 49 -2.00 12.08 4.05
CA ALA A 49 -1.63 13.46 4.33
C ALA A 49 -0.52 13.54 5.38
N CYS A 50 0.46 14.43 5.18
CA CYS A 50 1.44 14.73 6.22
C CYS A 50 0.73 15.25 7.48
N GLN A 51 1.02 14.69 8.65
CA GLN A 51 0.35 15.13 9.89
C GLN A 51 0.66 16.59 10.26
N SER A 52 1.79 17.14 9.79
CA SER A 52 2.24 18.51 10.08
C SER A 52 1.68 19.52 9.07
N CYS A 53 2.10 19.45 7.80
CA CYS A 53 1.72 20.44 6.80
C CYS A 53 0.45 20.10 6.02
N ARG A 54 -0.15 18.93 6.27
CA ARG A 54 -1.36 18.44 5.59
C ARG A 54 -1.23 18.29 4.07
N ARG A 55 -0.03 18.36 3.48
CA ARG A 55 0.17 18.03 2.05
C ARG A 55 -0.24 16.59 1.80
N HIS A 56 -0.99 16.39 0.71
CA HIS A 56 -1.49 15.09 0.28
C HIS A 56 -0.49 14.39 -0.66
N PHE A 57 -0.42 13.08 -0.56
CA PHE A 57 0.40 12.22 -1.41
C PHE A 57 -0.38 10.97 -1.79
N ARG A 58 -0.13 10.46 -2.99
CA ARG A 58 -0.57 9.13 -3.40
C ARG A 58 0.57 8.15 -3.18
N VAL A 59 0.30 7.08 -2.46
CA VAL A 59 1.31 6.09 -2.09
C VAL A 59 0.82 4.67 -2.35
N ALA A 60 1.71 3.81 -2.83
CA ALA A 60 1.41 2.42 -3.07
C ALA A 60 1.74 1.56 -1.84
N PHE A 61 0.97 0.50 -1.68
CA PHE A 61 1.18 -0.57 -0.73
C PHE A 61 1.27 -1.88 -1.51
N SER A 62 2.35 -2.63 -1.28
CA SER A 62 2.53 -4.03 -1.71
C SER A 62 2.57 -4.99 -0.52
N GLY A 63 2.39 -4.45 0.68
CA GLY A 63 2.28 -5.14 1.95
C GLY A 63 1.88 -4.17 3.06
N VAL A 64 1.62 -4.70 4.25
CA VAL A 64 1.28 -3.90 5.44
C VAL A 64 2.42 -3.98 6.46
N ASN A 65 2.64 -2.89 7.20
CA ASN A 65 3.56 -2.89 8.34
C ASN A 65 2.91 -3.64 9.52
N VAL A 66 2.97 -4.97 9.52
CA VAL A 66 2.42 -5.86 10.56
C VAL A 66 3.15 -5.78 11.92
N LYS A 67 3.96 -4.74 12.16
CA LYS A 67 4.88 -4.71 13.32
C LYS A 67 4.23 -4.50 14.69
N SER A 68 2.94 -4.11 14.78
CA SER A 68 2.43 -3.59 16.05
C SER A 68 1.12 -4.15 16.61
N LEU A 69 0.50 -5.19 16.02
CA LEU A 69 -0.80 -5.67 16.53
C LEU A 69 -0.96 -7.18 16.70
N GLU A 70 0.04 -8.01 16.36
CA GLU A 70 -0.12 -9.47 16.42
C GLU A 70 0.60 -10.07 17.64
N THR A 71 -0.18 -10.67 18.52
CA THR A 71 0.30 -11.65 19.50
C THR A 71 0.86 -12.89 18.77
N PRO A 72 1.78 -13.66 19.39
CA PRO A 72 2.25 -14.92 18.83
C PRO A 72 1.13 -15.91 18.45
N GLN A 73 -0.03 -15.82 19.12
CA GLN A 73 -1.21 -16.65 18.84
C GLN A 73 -1.94 -16.24 17.56
N GLU A 74 -2.08 -14.93 17.30
CA GLU A 74 -2.66 -14.43 16.03
C GLU A 74 -1.75 -14.74 14.85
N ARG A 75 -0.42 -14.71 15.06
CA ARG A 75 0.56 -15.15 14.06
C ARG A 75 0.43 -16.65 13.75
N GLN A 76 0.18 -17.49 14.76
CA GLN A 76 -0.03 -18.93 14.57
C GLN A 76 -1.37 -19.24 13.89
N ALA A 77 -2.45 -18.50 14.24
CA ALA A 77 -3.76 -18.62 13.59
C ALA A 77 -3.69 -18.23 12.10
N ARG A 78 -2.89 -17.21 11.75
CA ARG A 78 -2.58 -16.87 10.35
C ARG A 78 -1.89 -17.98 9.57
N VAL A 79 -1.07 -18.81 10.22
CA VAL A 79 -0.46 -19.99 9.57
C VAL A 79 -1.52 -21.05 9.23
N ALA A 80 -2.56 -21.18 10.05
CA ALA A 80 -3.65 -22.12 9.81
C ALA A 80 -4.65 -21.63 8.74
N ASP A 81 -4.86 -20.32 8.63
CA ASP A 81 -5.73 -19.68 7.62
C ASP A 81 -4.94 -19.09 6.43
N GLN A 82 -3.72 -19.59 6.21
CA GLN A 82 -2.78 -19.15 5.16
C GLN A 82 -3.38 -19.16 3.74
N LEU A 83 -4.48 -19.88 3.56
CA LEU A 83 -5.09 -20.06 2.25
C LEU A 83 -5.76 -18.76 1.77
N ASN A 84 -6.42 -17.97 2.62
CA ASN A 84 -7.20 -16.78 2.23
C ASN A 84 -6.67 -15.45 2.81
N PHE A 85 -5.45 -15.45 3.33
CA PHE A 85 -4.93 -14.28 4.03
C PHE A 85 -4.64 -13.10 3.08
N ARG A 86 -5.40 -12.02 3.22
CA ARG A 86 -5.36 -10.80 2.38
C ARG A 86 -5.00 -9.57 3.24
N PRO A 87 -3.71 -9.41 3.63
CA PRO A 87 -3.28 -8.41 4.60
C PRO A 87 -3.69 -6.99 4.27
N ILE A 88 -3.60 -6.59 2.99
CA ILE A 88 -3.93 -5.22 2.60
C ILE A 88 -5.44 -5.03 2.66
N ALA A 89 -6.24 -5.95 2.11
CA ALA A 89 -7.69 -5.88 2.20
C ALA A 89 -8.17 -5.82 3.66
N ASP A 90 -7.59 -6.64 4.53
CA ASP A 90 -7.96 -6.68 5.95
C ASP A 90 -7.60 -5.38 6.66
N ALA A 91 -6.43 -4.79 6.37
CA ALA A 91 -6.05 -3.48 6.90
C ALA A 91 -6.95 -2.34 6.39
N ILE A 92 -7.42 -2.42 5.14
CA ILE A 92 -8.38 -1.47 4.59
C ILE A 92 -9.72 -1.59 5.32
N ARG A 93 -10.27 -2.81 5.43
CA ARG A 93 -11.54 -3.08 6.14
C ARG A 93 -11.48 -2.63 7.60
N ALA A 94 -10.35 -2.85 8.25
CA ALA A 94 -10.12 -2.43 9.63
C ALA A 94 -9.76 -0.94 9.77
N ARG A 95 -9.57 -0.20 8.67
CA ARG A 95 -9.08 1.20 8.63
C ARG A 95 -7.76 1.39 9.38
N THR A 96 -6.86 0.40 9.27
CA THR A 96 -5.54 0.39 9.93
C THR A 96 -4.37 0.51 8.96
N LEU A 97 -4.64 0.69 7.65
CA LEU A 97 -3.61 0.87 6.64
C LEU A 97 -2.76 2.11 6.96
N HIS A 98 -1.45 1.94 7.13
CA HIS A 98 -0.56 3.02 7.58
C HIS A 98 0.77 2.99 6.83
N TYR A 99 1.08 4.11 6.16
CA TYR A 99 2.29 4.25 5.34
C TYR A 99 3.56 4.49 6.18
N GLY A 100 3.42 5.14 7.34
CA GLY A 100 4.55 5.63 8.12
C GLY A 100 4.78 7.11 7.86
N ASP A 101 6.03 7.51 7.69
CA ASP A 101 6.39 8.89 7.36
C ASP A 101 5.98 9.23 5.92
N PRO A 102 5.55 10.46 5.59
CA PRO A 102 5.27 10.84 4.22
C PRO A 102 6.56 10.78 3.37
N PRO A 103 6.43 10.71 2.02
CA PRO A 103 7.58 10.79 1.12
C PRO A 103 8.49 11.98 1.44
N ALA A 104 9.80 11.72 1.45
CA ALA A 104 10.81 12.74 1.69
C ALA A 104 10.95 13.61 0.43
N VAL A 105 10.05 14.57 0.28
CA VAL A 105 10.03 15.54 -0.83
C VAL A 105 10.11 16.98 -0.33
N ASN A 106 10.65 17.16 0.89
CA ASN A 106 10.73 18.47 1.57
C ASN A 106 9.40 19.20 1.65
N CYS A 107 8.31 18.46 1.91
CA CYS A 107 6.98 19.06 2.04
C CYS A 107 6.85 20.03 3.24
N CYS A 108 7.63 19.82 4.30
CA CYS A 108 7.89 20.77 5.37
C CYS A 108 9.15 20.36 6.15
N LEU A 109 9.64 21.23 7.05
CA LEU A 109 10.86 21.00 7.84
C LEU A 109 10.84 19.69 8.64
N ALA A 110 9.67 19.30 9.16
CA ALA A 110 9.51 18.08 9.96
C ALA A 110 8.99 16.88 9.15
N GLY A 111 8.56 17.08 7.90
CA GLY A 111 7.72 16.12 7.16
C GLY A 111 8.35 14.72 7.07
N SER A 112 9.64 14.64 6.74
CA SER A 112 10.37 13.38 6.58
C SER A 112 10.60 12.59 7.89
N THR A 113 10.28 13.19 9.04
CA THR A 113 10.43 12.61 10.39
C THR A 113 9.09 12.39 11.11
N MET A 114 7.98 12.70 10.45
CA MET A 114 6.65 12.74 11.06
C MET A 114 5.76 11.68 10.43
N ASN A 115 4.80 11.11 11.17
CA ASN A 115 3.81 10.20 10.60
C ASN A 115 2.92 10.89 9.54
N SER A 116 2.35 10.07 8.67
CA SER A 116 1.26 10.44 7.76
C SER A 116 -0.07 9.87 8.25
N VAL A 117 -1.15 10.56 7.94
CA VAL A 117 -2.52 10.12 8.23
C VAL A 117 -3.10 9.53 6.96
N PRO A 118 -3.57 8.27 6.96
CA PRO A 118 -4.27 7.71 5.81
C PRO A 118 -5.59 8.45 5.62
N ILE A 119 -5.95 8.74 4.36
CA ILE A 119 -7.18 9.47 4.01
C ILE A 119 -8.18 8.48 3.42
N ARG A 120 -7.85 7.90 2.28
CA ARG A 120 -8.70 6.95 1.53
C ARG A 120 -7.87 6.00 0.67
N VAL A 121 -8.44 4.86 0.34
CA VAL A 121 -7.95 3.98 -0.72
C VAL A 121 -8.49 4.51 -2.05
N ILE A 122 -7.59 4.69 -3.02
CA ILE A 122 -7.92 5.14 -4.38
C ILE A 122 -8.16 3.94 -5.28
N GLU A 123 -7.30 2.93 -5.20
CA GLU A 123 -7.43 1.69 -5.95
C GLU A 123 -6.97 0.51 -5.09
N TYR A 124 -7.68 -0.61 -5.18
CA TYR A 124 -7.23 -1.87 -4.62
C TYR A 124 -7.27 -2.96 -5.70
N TRP A 125 -6.19 -3.73 -5.78
CA TRP A 125 -6.04 -4.80 -6.74
C TRP A 125 -5.57 -6.08 -6.06
N ALA A 126 -6.12 -7.21 -6.50
CA ALA A 126 -5.72 -8.53 -6.06
C ALA A 126 -5.54 -9.48 -7.24
N ARG A 127 -4.65 -10.45 -7.08
CA ARG A 127 -4.51 -11.62 -7.95
C ARG A 127 -4.31 -12.87 -7.12
N GLY A 128 -4.10 -14.01 -7.76
CA GLY A 128 -3.88 -15.27 -7.07
C GLY A 128 -5.17 -15.85 -6.50
N ASP A 129 -6.30 -15.67 -7.19
CA ASP A 129 -7.57 -16.23 -6.74
C ASP A 129 -7.50 -17.76 -6.73
N ARG A 130 -7.83 -18.33 -5.58
CA ARG A 130 -7.76 -19.77 -5.33
C ARG A 130 -8.76 -20.57 -6.14
N GLN A 131 -9.81 -19.95 -6.69
CA GLN A 131 -10.73 -20.66 -7.59
C GLN A 131 -10.00 -21.23 -8.82
N TYR A 132 -8.82 -20.68 -9.14
CA TYR A 132 -7.93 -21.14 -10.19
C TYR A 132 -6.83 -22.10 -9.70
N LEU A 133 -7.01 -22.71 -8.52
CA LEU A 133 -6.12 -23.72 -7.95
C LEU A 133 -6.84 -25.08 -7.82
N ASP A 134 -6.15 -26.16 -8.20
CA ASP A 134 -6.54 -27.55 -7.89
C ASP A 134 -5.35 -28.28 -7.26
N GLY A 135 -5.51 -28.74 -6.02
CA GLY A 135 -4.43 -29.39 -5.27
C GLY A 135 -3.15 -28.54 -5.15
N GLY A 136 -3.27 -27.21 -5.16
CA GLY A 136 -2.13 -26.27 -5.15
C GLY A 136 -1.46 -26.05 -6.51
N ARG A 137 -1.99 -26.64 -7.58
CA ARG A 137 -1.56 -26.38 -8.95
C ARG A 137 -2.47 -25.34 -9.58
N ILE A 138 -1.88 -24.40 -10.30
CA ILE A 138 -2.63 -23.41 -11.07
C ILE A 138 -3.31 -24.11 -12.24
N THR A 139 -4.64 -24.01 -12.30
CA THR A 139 -5.48 -24.60 -13.35
C THR A 139 -5.89 -23.59 -14.41
N ASP A 140 -5.80 -22.30 -14.12
CA ASP A 140 -6.19 -21.21 -15.02
C ASP A 140 -5.23 -20.03 -14.91
N MET A 141 -4.85 -19.45 -16.06
CA MET A 141 -3.91 -18.32 -16.13
C MET A 141 -4.46 -17.04 -15.52
N ARG A 142 -5.78 -16.92 -15.35
CA ARG A 142 -6.44 -15.83 -14.60
C ARG A 142 -5.95 -15.73 -13.16
N PHE A 143 -5.32 -16.78 -12.62
CA PHE A 143 -4.59 -16.71 -11.36
C PHE A 143 -3.57 -15.57 -11.32
N PHE A 144 -2.92 -15.24 -12.44
CA PHE A 144 -1.91 -14.19 -12.51
C PHE A 144 -2.47 -12.81 -12.85
N GLU A 145 -3.74 -12.74 -13.25
CA GLU A 145 -4.39 -11.50 -13.67
C GLU A 145 -4.78 -10.67 -12.45
N TRP A 146 -4.51 -9.37 -12.53
CA TRP A 146 -4.95 -8.40 -11.53
C TRP A 146 -6.43 -8.09 -11.72
N ALA A 147 -7.21 -8.26 -10.67
CA ALA A 147 -8.59 -7.84 -10.58
C ALA A 147 -8.70 -6.66 -9.61
N ARG A 148 -9.40 -5.61 -10.04
CA ARG A 148 -9.74 -4.46 -9.20
C ARG A 148 -10.95 -4.79 -8.34
N ASP A 149 -10.91 -4.46 -7.05
CA ASP A 149 -12.07 -4.57 -6.16
C ASP A 149 -12.41 -3.19 -5.60
N GLU A 150 -13.37 -2.54 -6.25
CA GLU A 150 -13.86 -1.20 -5.91
C GLU A 150 -14.55 -1.15 -4.54
N ALA A 151 -14.97 -2.29 -3.98
CA ALA A 151 -15.58 -2.33 -2.65
C ALA A 151 -14.60 -1.95 -1.53
N LEU A 152 -13.29 -1.98 -1.81
CA LEU A 152 -12.22 -1.59 -0.89
C LEU A 152 -11.70 -0.17 -1.15
N GLU A 153 -12.27 0.57 -2.11
CA GLU A 153 -11.90 1.96 -2.42
C GLU A 153 -12.69 2.93 -1.52
N ILE A 154 -12.35 2.88 -0.22
CA ILE A 154 -13.10 3.54 0.84
C ILE A 154 -12.26 4.61 1.56
N GLU A 155 -12.94 5.52 2.25
CA GLU A 155 -12.32 6.39 3.25
C GLU A 155 -11.83 5.57 4.45
N ILE A 156 -10.57 5.79 4.83
CA ILE A 156 -9.87 5.06 5.90
C ILE A 156 -9.24 5.99 6.94
N THR A 157 -9.64 7.26 6.95
CA THR A 157 -9.21 8.21 7.99
C THR A 157 -9.58 7.64 9.36
N PRO A 158 -8.62 7.48 10.30
CA PRO A 158 -8.93 6.98 11.62
C PRO A 158 -9.86 7.95 12.35
N ASP A 159 -10.86 7.43 13.08
CA ASP A 159 -11.68 8.25 13.95
C ASP A 159 -10.75 8.97 14.95
N ARG A 160 -10.87 10.29 15.06
CA ARG A 160 -10.05 11.08 15.99
C ARG A 160 -10.26 10.54 17.40
N ALA A 161 -9.22 9.95 17.99
CA ALA A 161 -9.13 9.67 19.42
C ALA A 161 -9.02 10.98 20.22
#